data_AF-A0A3M9MFC0-F1
#
_entry.id   AF-A0A3M9MFC0-F1
#
_cell.length_a   1.000
_cell.length_b   1.000
_cell.length_c   1.000
_cell.angle_alpha   90.00
_cell.angle_beta   90.00
_cell.angle_gamma   90.00
#
_symmetry.space_group_name_H-M   'P 1'
#
loop_
_entity.id
_entity.type
_entity.pdbx_description
1 polymer ?
#
loop_
_entity_poly.entity_id
_entity_poly.type
_entity_poly.pdbx_seq_one_letter_code
_entity_poly.pdbx_strand_id
1 'polypeptide(L)'
;MRVSAGEPAIELFTLAVNNITSAGHAARELVVVNRRHRWSRWTYRRSKIWQQLHICPTAFSTTLFDEMLRTFVADHRAVTEDLADRLDGTAAFA
;
A
#
# COMPACT_ATOMS: atom_id res chain seq x y z
N MET A 1 18.67 17.88 -8.09
CA MET A 1 18.05 16.70 -7.46
C MET A 1 18.84 16.37 -6.21
N ARG A 2 18.35 16.78 -5.03
CA ARG A 2 18.99 16.49 -3.74
C ARG A 2 18.35 15.21 -3.20
N VAL A 3 19.13 14.13 -3.11
CA VAL A 3 18.74 12.90 -2.44
C VAL A 3 19.07 13.10 -0.96
N SER A 4 18.07 13.28 -0.11
CA SER A 4 18.26 13.30 1.34
C SER A 4 18.40 11.86 1.82
N ALA A 5 19.41 11.56 2.64
CA ALA A 5 19.73 10.21 3.12
C ALA A 5 18.66 9.57 4.03
N GLY A 6 17.50 10.20 4.22
CA GLY A 6 16.41 9.73 5.07
C GLY A 6 15.04 9.62 4.40
N GLU A 7 14.91 9.95 3.11
CA GLU A 7 13.64 9.88 2.37
C GLU A 7 13.71 8.81 1.26
N PRO A 8 12.62 8.08 0.98
CA PRO A 8 12.61 7.12 -0.13
C PRO A 8 12.92 7.85 -1.43
N ALA A 9 13.79 7.27 -2.28
CA ALA A 9 14.09 7.86 -3.58
C ALA A 9 12.87 7.86 -4.49
N ILE A 10 12.03 6.83 -4.35
CA ILE A 10 10.80 6.65 -5.11
C ILE A 10 9.73 6.16 -4.17
N GLU A 11 8.57 6.80 -4.22
CA GLU A 11 7.36 6.37 -3.53
C GLU A 11 6.26 6.13 -4.57
N LEU A 12 5.77 4.90 -4.63
CA LEU A 12 4.63 4.54 -5.48
C LEU A 12 3.39 4.43 -4.62
N PHE A 13 2.28 4.92 -5.15
CA PHE A 13 0.98 4.90 -4.47
C PHE A 13 -0.08 4.34 -5.41
N THR A 14 -0.98 3.56 -4.85
CA THR A 14 -2.24 3.21 -5.50
C THR A 14 -3.38 3.33 -4.50
N LEU A 15 -4.53 3.81 -4.98
CA LEU A 15 -5.75 3.83 -4.19
C LEU A 15 -6.32 2.42 -4.18
N ALA A 16 -6.62 1.87 -3.00
CA ALA A 16 -7.19 0.54 -2.86
C ALA A 16 -8.69 0.61 -2.55
N VAL A 17 -9.06 1.26 -1.45
CA VAL A 17 -10.46 1.31 -1.00
C VAL A 17 -10.86 2.77 -0.78
N ASN A 18 -12.08 3.12 -1.17
CA ASN A 18 -12.67 4.44 -0.94
C ASN A 18 -14.00 4.33 -0.16
N ASN A 19 -14.59 5.47 0.18
CA ASN A 19 -15.88 5.59 0.88
C ASN A 19 -15.96 4.88 2.25
N ILE A 20 -14.83 4.76 2.95
CA ILE A 20 -14.78 4.10 4.26
C ILE A 20 -15.45 4.99 5.33
N THR A 21 -16.38 4.40 6.07
CA THR A 21 -17.21 5.09 7.07
C THR A 21 -16.58 5.14 8.47
N SER A 22 -15.71 4.19 8.81
CA SER A 22 -15.13 4.06 10.14
C SER A 22 -13.59 4.03 10.13
N ALA A 23 -12.99 5.12 10.60
CA ALA A 23 -11.53 5.22 10.76
C ALA A 23 -10.97 4.22 11.79
N GLY A 24 -11.72 3.96 12.87
CA GLY A 24 -11.31 3.02 13.92
C GLY A 24 -11.31 1.57 13.43
N HIS A 25 -12.30 1.20 12.60
CA HIS A 25 -12.33 -0.11 11.95
C HIS A 25 -11.17 -0.27 10.97
N ALA A 26 -10.96 0.72 10.09
CA ALA A 26 -9.84 0.76 9.16
C ALA A 26 -8.49 0.62 9.86
N ALA A 27 -8.28 1.30 10.98
CA ALA A 27 -7.03 1.19 11.73
C ALA A 27 -6.73 -0.25 12.21
N ARG A 28 -7.75 -0.99 12.67
CA ARG A 28 -7.60 -2.39 13.11
C ARG A 28 -7.25 -3.29 11.92
N GLU A 29 -7.93 -3.11 10.80
CA GLU A 29 -7.68 -3.88 9.59
C GLU A 29 -6.28 -3.65 9.04
N LEU A 30 -5.84 -2.39 9.00
CA LEU A 30 -4.51 -2.04 8.53
C LEU A 30 -3.38 -2.60 9.39
N VAL A 31 -3.59 -2.86 10.69
CA VAL A 31 -2.60 -3.55 11.53
C VAL A 31 -2.39 -4.99 11.04
N VAL A 32 -3.45 -5.69 10.67
CA VAL A 32 -3.37 -7.08 10.18
C VAL A 32 -2.73 -7.12 8.79
N VAL A 33 -3.19 -6.26 7.88
CA VAL A 33 -2.68 -6.18 6.51
C VAL A 33 -1.19 -5.85 6.51
N ASN A 34 -0.76 -4.79 7.20
CA ASN A 34 0.66 -4.38 7.22
C ASN A 34 1.60 -5.41 7.85
N ARG A 35 1.11 -6.32 8.70
CA ARG A 35 1.93 -7.43 9.24
C ARG A 35 2.19 -8.53 8.21
N ARG A 36 1.32 -8.67 7.20
CA ARG A 36 1.40 -9.72 6.18
C ARG A 36 2.21 -9.30 4.95
N HIS A 37 2.22 -8.01 4.62
CA HIS A 37 2.86 -7.49 3.41
C HIS A 37 4.14 -6.71 3.75
N ARG A 38 5.31 -7.32 3.52
CA ARG A 38 6.60 -6.76 3.96
C ARG A 38 7.10 -5.57 3.13
N TRP A 39 6.69 -5.46 1.87
CA TRP A 39 7.13 -4.36 0.98
C TRP A 39 6.05 -3.31 0.77
N SER A 40 4.79 -3.67 1.01
CA SER A 40 3.65 -2.77 0.84
C SER A 40 3.24 -2.18 2.19
N ARG A 41 3.15 -0.86 2.27
CA ARG A 41 2.53 -0.17 3.40
C ARG A 41 1.13 0.28 3.02
N TRP A 42 0.17 0.00 3.88
CA TRP A 42 -1.23 0.36 3.70
C TRP A 42 -1.62 1.43 4.71
N THR A 43 -2.18 2.53 4.25
CA THR A 43 -2.51 3.71 5.08
C THR A 43 -3.92 4.19 4.85
N TYR A 44 -4.57 4.61 5.95
CA TYR A 44 -5.88 5.25 5.92
C TYR A 44 -5.72 6.77 5.89
N ARG A 45 -6.33 7.44 4.92
CA ARG A 45 -6.36 8.91 4.80
C ARG A 45 -7.63 9.38 4.11
N ARG A 46 -8.40 10.26 4.77
CA ARG A 46 -9.62 10.89 4.21
C ARG A 46 -10.61 9.87 3.65
N SER A 47 -11.04 8.91 4.49
CA SER A 47 -11.99 7.85 4.11
C SER A 47 -11.53 6.96 2.95
N LYS A 48 -10.21 6.86 2.75
CA LYS A 48 -9.58 6.05 1.71
C LYS A 48 -8.43 5.24 2.29
N ILE A 49 -8.21 4.06 1.75
CA ILE A 49 -7.00 3.26 1.98
C ILE A 49 -6.12 3.31 0.75
N TRP A 50 -4.84 3.59 0.98
CA TRP A 50 -3.79 3.63 -0.02
C TRP A 50 -2.78 2.54 0.25
N GLN A 51 -2.29 1.90 -0.81
CA GLN A 51 -1.12 1.04 -0.74
C GLN A 51 0.09 1.81 -1.27
N GLN A 52 1.22 1.64 -0.61
CA GLN A 52 2.46 2.37 -0.85
C GLN A 52 3.63 1.39 -0.99
N LEU A 53 4.50 1.63 -1.96
CA LEU A 53 5.81 0.96 -2.07
C LEU A 53 6.89 2.01 -1.86
N HIS A 54 7.75 1.78 -0.87
CA HIS A 54 8.88 2.65 -0.55
C HIS A 54 10.16 2.02 -1.10
N ILE A 55 10.83 2.71 -2.01
CA ILE A 55 12.10 2.24 -2.58
C ILE A 55 13.22 3.14 -2.05
N CYS A 56 14.13 2.52 -1.29
CA CYS A 56 15.26 3.21 -0.71
C CYS A 56 16.20 3.78 -1.79
N PRO A 57 16.85 4.92 -1.53
CA PRO A 57 17.81 5.55 -2.45
C PRO A 57 19.12 4.78 -2.65
N THR A 58 19.32 3.68 -1.94
CA THR A 58 20.53 2.84 -2.05
C THR A 58 20.55 2.07 -3.37
N ALA A 59 21.73 1.71 -3.86
CA ALA A 59 21.84 0.88 -5.06
C ALA A 59 21.02 -0.42 -4.90
N PHE A 60 20.13 -0.69 -5.86
CA PHE A 60 19.32 -1.91 -5.94
C PHE A 60 19.47 -2.51 -7.34
N SER A 61 19.36 -3.83 -7.44
CA SER A 61 19.37 -4.49 -8.75
C SER A 61 18.03 -4.31 -9.46
N THR A 62 18.04 -4.30 -10.79
CA THR A 62 16.82 -4.28 -11.60
C THR A 62 15.93 -5.48 -11.30
N THR A 63 16.52 -6.65 -11.04
CA THR A 63 15.80 -7.86 -10.62
C THR A 63 15.01 -7.65 -9.32
N LEU A 64 15.63 -7.04 -8.30
CA LEU A 64 14.96 -6.78 -7.03
C LEU A 64 13.83 -5.76 -7.20
N PHE A 65 14.04 -4.73 -8.01
CA PHE A 65 13.01 -3.75 -8.32
C PHE A 65 11.80 -4.38 -9.03
N ASP A 66 12.05 -5.24 -10.03
CA ASP A 66 10.99 -5.97 -10.73
C ASP A 66 10.23 -6.90 -9.77
N GLU A 67 10.92 -7.56 -8.84
CA GLU A 67 10.30 -8.39 -7.81
C GLU A 67 9.42 -7.56 -6.87
N MET A 68 9.92 -6.40 -6.39
CA MET A 68 9.15 -5.48 -5.55
C MET A 68 7.89 -4.99 -6.25
N LEU A 69 7.97 -4.61 -7.52
CA LEU A 69 6.82 -4.18 -8.32
C LEU A 69 5.80 -5.30 -8.53
N ARG A 70 6.26 -6.52 -8.85
CA ARG A 70 5.37 -7.68 -9.03
C ARG A 70 4.61 -7.99 -7.74
N THR A 71 5.31 -8.01 -6.61
CA THR A 71 4.68 -8.24 -5.31
C THR A 71 3.73 -7.11 -4.93
N PHE A 72 4.09 -5.85 -5.18
CA PHE A 72 3.20 -4.71 -4.93
C PHE A 72 1.87 -4.83 -5.70
N VAL A 73 1.93 -5.17 -6.99
CA VAL A 73 0.72 -5.37 -7.81
C VAL A 73 -0.06 -6.61 -7.38
N ALA A 74 0.61 -7.71 -7.04
CA ALA A 74 -0.03 -8.93 -6.57
C ALA A 74 -0.76 -8.71 -5.23
N ASP A 75 -0.09 -8.06 -4.26
CA ASP A 75 -0.66 -7.66 -2.98
C ASP A 75 -1.90 -6.78 -3.20
N HIS A 76 -1.83 -5.81 -4.12
CA HIS A 76 -2.95 -4.93 -4.42
C HIS A 76 -4.20 -5.72 -4.82
N ARG A 77 -4.04 -6.62 -5.81
CA ARG A 77 -5.14 -7.43 -6.35
C ARG A 77 -5.70 -8.40 -5.32
N ALA A 78 -4.83 -9.02 -4.53
CA ALA A 78 -5.24 -10.03 -3.56
C ALA A 78 -6.00 -9.45 -2.35
N VAL A 79 -5.76 -8.18 -2.00
CA VAL A 79 -6.26 -7.60 -0.74
C VAL A 79 -7.43 -6.64 -0.96
N THR A 80 -7.47 -5.94 -2.10
CA THR A 80 -8.35 -4.77 -2.26
C THR A 80 -9.84 -5.09 -2.12
N GLU A 81 -10.32 -6.18 -2.72
CA GLU A 81 -11.72 -6.58 -2.64
C GLU A 81 -12.12 -7.02 -1.22
N ASP A 82 -11.38 -7.98 -0.62
CA ASP A 82 -11.60 -8.42 0.76
C ASP A 82 -11.59 -7.25 1.75
N LEU A 83 -10.64 -6.33 1.58
CA LEU A 83 -10.52 -5.18 2.45
C LEU A 83 -11.66 -4.18 2.24
N ALA A 84 -12.18 -4.03 1.02
CA ALA A 84 -13.35 -3.19 0.76
C ALA A 84 -14.60 -3.75 1.43
N ASP A 85 -14.84 -5.07 1.29
CA ASP A 85 -15.97 -5.76 1.88
C ASP A 85 -15.96 -5.65 3.40
N ARG A 86 -14.80 -5.89 4.02
CA ARG A 86 -14.66 -5.83 5.48
C ARG A 86 -14.80 -4.42 6.05
N LEU A 87 -14.62 -3.38 5.24
CA LEU A 87 -14.67 -1.99 5.68
C LEU A 87 -15.93 -1.25 5.24
N ASP A 88 -16.90 -1.96 4.64
CA ASP A 88 -18.08 -1.38 4.01
C ASP A 88 -17.69 -0.24 3.03
N GLY A 89 -16.57 -0.43 2.30
CA GLY A 89 -16.01 0.52 1.35
C GLY A 89 -16.25 0.12 -0.10
N THR A 90 -15.56 0.80 -1.02
CA THR A 90 -15.58 0.46 -2.45
C THR A 90 -14.16 0.28 -2.97
N ALA A 91 -13.88 -0.85 -3.60
CA ALA A 91 -12.62 -1.09 -4.31
C ALA A 91 -12.43 -0.04 -5.41
N ALA A 92 -11.26 0.59 -5.46
CA ALA A 92 -10.98 1.67 -6.39
C ALA A 92 -10.71 1.18 -7.81
N PHE A 93 -10.16 -0.03 -7.96
CA PHE A 93 -9.95 -0.74 -9.21
C PHE A 93 -9.87 -2.24 -8.92
N ALA A 94 -10.98 -2.96 -9.14
CA ALA A 94 -11.03 -4.42 -9.19
C ALA A 94 -10.88 -4.87 -10.65
#